data_AF-A0A2S7L264-F1
#
_entry.id   AF-A0A2S7L264-F1
#
_cell.length_a   1.000
_cell.length_b   1.000
_cell.length_c   1.000
_cell.angle_alpha   90.00
_cell.angle_beta   90.00
_cell.angle_gamma   90.00
#
_symmetry.space_group_name_H-M   'P 1'
#
loop_
_entity.id
_entity.type
_entity.pdbx_description
1 polymer ?
#
loop_
_entity_poly.entity_id
_entity_poly.type
_entity_poly.pdbx_seq_one_letter_code
_entity_poly.pdbx_strand_id
1 'polypeptide(L)'
;MKNFIKIYKYALFLSIILLGCNDDEIVLEKKDALKNLTAISKIEAVTLQWDLPLDGVNNYIITYTPGDESLLVNDGTMNEITIENLESDVEYTFTISWLDNQLMASKTVSVSETPKIRPPGTYSGDLIIGNQSDLDIIELANQAALEVIDGNLKIISDGSDNTFDLSKLKDLKRVIGTIEIMNNPILSNLSNLSELTIIEGGKITIENNRNLVNFCGLSNVPSSINSTISGNGFNPTFTDIKSGNCKTDDLIYIDFPRFNTQAEVDALPDGITHFPGELIIGLDASTNDITDLSKFSKLRRIEGRLIIQRSPLLTDLTGFHSLEFIGATPSDELVIRQMDGLVTLDGLQALIHVGRRIGIRENPVLQTLEGINSIRSIGENKINIGACGSANSGNPQLTDYCALTGIIERFTIPVLELGGSCIDSYSSFNPSFQDILDGNCKN
;
A
#
# COMPACT_ATOMS: atom_id res chain seq x y z
N MET A 1 37.11 -7.78 -2.97
CA MET A 1 37.02 -6.42 -3.54
C MET A 1 37.95 -6.36 -4.75
N LYS A 2 37.41 -6.48 -5.97
CA LYS A 2 38.19 -6.29 -7.20
C LYS A 2 38.19 -4.80 -7.51
N ASN A 3 39.37 -4.18 -7.57
CA ASN A 3 39.53 -2.75 -7.84
C ASN A 3 39.48 -2.52 -9.35
N PHE A 4 38.34 -2.03 -9.84
CA PHE A 4 38.17 -1.57 -11.22
C PHE A 4 38.39 -0.07 -11.29
N ILE A 5 39.19 0.41 -12.24
CA ILE A 5 39.41 1.84 -12.46
C ILE A 5 38.92 2.16 -13.88
N LYS A 6 37.88 2.99 -14.00
CA LYS A 6 37.47 3.60 -15.27
C LYS A 6 38.50 4.67 -15.63
N ILE A 7 39.08 4.58 -16.83
CA ILE A 7 40.08 5.54 -17.31
C ILE A 7 39.57 6.16 -18.62
N TYR A 8 39.45 7.48 -18.67
CA TYR A 8 39.14 8.22 -19.90
C TYR A 8 40.33 8.18 -20.87
N LYS A 9 40.06 8.02 -22.18
CA LYS A 9 41.03 7.87 -23.30
C LYS A 9 42.28 8.76 -23.22
N TYR A 10 42.17 9.94 -22.62
CA TYR A 10 43.26 10.92 -22.52
C TYR A 10 44.33 10.61 -21.47
N ALA A 11 44.10 9.70 -20.51
CA ALA A 11 45.05 9.44 -19.43
C ALA A 11 46.04 8.29 -19.71
N LEU A 12 45.73 7.37 -20.63
CA LEU A 12 46.58 6.20 -20.89
C LEU A 12 47.67 6.46 -21.95
N PHE A 13 47.49 7.46 -22.82
CA PHE A 13 48.44 7.75 -23.90
C PHE A 13 49.61 8.64 -23.47
N LEU A 14 49.57 9.26 -22.28
CA LEU A 14 50.54 10.29 -21.88
C LEU A 14 51.77 9.76 -21.11
N SER A 15 51.84 8.48 -20.77
CA SER A 15 52.94 7.92 -19.97
C SER A 15 53.88 6.95 -20.70
N ILE A 16 53.69 6.72 -22.01
CA ILE A 16 54.57 5.83 -22.80
C ILE A 16 55.42 6.58 -23.84
N ILE A 17 55.18 7.88 -24.06
CA ILE A 17 56.00 8.69 -24.97
C ILE A 17 56.57 9.87 -24.19
N LEU A 18 57.67 9.64 -23.47
CA LEU A 18 58.70 10.64 -23.13
C LEU A 18 59.76 9.97 -22.25
N LEU A 19 60.73 9.31 -22.89
CA LEU A 19 62.16 9.29 -22.51
C LEU A 19 62.91 8.36 -23.46
N GLY A 20 63.51 8.94 -24.49
CA GLY A 20 64.41 8.25 -25.41
C GLY A 20 64.44 8.86 -26.80
N CYS A 21 64.90 10.11 -26.93
CA CYS A 21 65.47 10.54 -28.20
C CYS A 21 66.75 9.74 -28.42
N ASN A 22 66.68 8.71 -29.27
CA ASN A 22 67.79 8.24 -30.06
C ASN A 22 67.21 7.63 -31.34
N ASP A 23 67.81 7.97 -32.47
CA ASP A 23 67.44 7.56 -33.83
C ASP A 23 67.73 6.07 -34.09
N ASP A 24 67.14 5.19 -33.30
CA ASP A 24 67.01 3.77 -33.61
C ASP A 24 65.52 3.40 -33.51
N GLU A 25 65.00 2.78 -34.56
CA GLU A 25 63.66 2.23 -34.62
C GLU A 25 63.55 1.12 -33.55
N ILE A 26 63.17 1.47 -32.32
CA ILE A 26 62.91 0.49 -31.26
C ILE A 26 61.62 -0.24 -31.66
N VAL A 27 61.77 -1.35 -32.36
CA VAL A 27 60.71 -2.33 -32.54
C VAL A 27 60.47 -2.97 -31.16
N LEU A 28 59.58 -2.38 -30.36
CA LEU A 28 59.03 -3.02 -29.18
C LEU A 28 58.21 -4.23 -29.66
N GLU A 29 58.81 -5.41 -29.69
CA GLU A 29 58.09 -6.65 -29.98
C GLU A 29 56.96 -6.84 -28.96
N LYS A 30 55.71 -6.58 -29.40
CA LYS A 30 54.51 -6.86 -28.61
C LYS A 30 54.44 -8.36 -28.31
N LYS A 31 54.15 -8.68 -27.05
CA LYS A 31 53.88 -10.05 -26.60
C LYS A 31 52.72 -10.67 -27.39
N ASP A 32 52.64 -11.99 -27.40
CA ASP A 32 51.57 -12.70 -28.10
C ASP A 32 50.18 -12.35 -27.56
N ALA A 33 49.21 -12.37 -28.48
CA ALA A 33 47.81 -12.11 -28.20
C ALA A 33 47.18 -13.16 -27.28
N LEU A 34 46.07 -12.79 -26.64
CA LEU A 34 45.21 -13.73 -25.92
C LEU A 34 44.63 -14.76 -26.88
N LYS A 35 44.24 -15.91 -26.36
CA LYS A 35 43.61 -16.98 -27.13
C LYS A 35 42.14 -17.12 -26.76
N ASN A 36 41.34 -17.56 -27.73
CA ASN A 36 39.92 -17.91 -27.55
C ASN A 36 39.07 -16.81 -26.92
N LEU A 37 39.31 -15.55 -27.31
CA LEU A 37 38.41 -14.46 -26.93
C LEU A 37 37.02 -14.70 -27.52
N THR A 38 36.03 -14.76 -26.65
CA THR A 38 34.61 -14.90 -27.00
C THR A 38 33.81 -13.82 -26.28
N ALA A 39 32.65 -13.50 -26.85
CA ALA A 39 31.69 -12.57 -26.29
C ALA A 39 30.33 -13.28 -26.19
N ILE A 40 29.62 -13.03 -25.10
CA ILE A 40 28.30 -13.59 -24.81
C ILE A 40 27.35 -12.43 -24.57
N SER A 41 26.42 -12.23 -25.50
CA SER A 41 25.38 -11.20 -25.39
C SER A 41 24.43 -11.41 -24.19
N LYS A 42 24.26 -10.35 -23.40
CA LYS A 42 23.30 -10.20 -22.28
C LYS A 42 22.44 -8.94 -22.51
N ILE A 43 21.39 -8.74 -21.70
CA ILE A 43 20.57 -7.52 -21.77
C ILE A 43 21.42 -6.32 -21.37
N GLU A 44 21.58 -5.34 -22.26
CA GLU A 44 22.38 -4.11 -22.04
C GLU A 44 23.82 -4.39 -21.54
N ALA A 45 24.34 -5.58 -21.83
CA ALA A 45 25.63 -6.03 -21.35
C ALA A 45 26.24 -7.09 -22.27
N VAL A 46 27.56 -7.23 -22.21
CA VAL A 46 28.30 -8.31 -22.89
C VAL A 46 29.29 -8.91 -21.91
N THR A 47 29.32 -10.25 -21.82
CA THR A 47 30.35 -10.97 -21.06
C THR A 47 31.45 -11.42 -22.01
N LEU A 48 32.67 -10.98 -21.77
CA LEU A 48 33.88 -11.41 -22.47
C LEU A 48 34.54 -12.55 -21.71
N GLN A 49 34.98 -13.58 -22.43
CA GLN A 49 35.71 -14.72 -21.88
C GLN A 49 36.93 -15.03 -22.75
N TRP A 50 38.05 -15.41 -22.15
CA TRP A 50 39.30 -15.78 -22.86
C TRP A 50 40.06 -16.88 -22.12
N ASP A 51 41.03 -17.51 -22.78
CA ASP A 51 41.92 -18.46 -22.10
C ASP A 51 42.91 -17.74 -21.20
N LEU A 52 43.20 -18.30 -20.01
CA LEU A 52 44.26 -17.78 -19.16
C LEU A 52 45.60 -17.74 -19.92
N PRO A 53 46.33 -16.62 -19.85
CA PRO A 53 47.65 -16.50 -20.46
C PRO A 53 48.70 -17.33 -19.69
N LEU A 54 49.89 -17.50 -20.29
CA LEU A 54 51.07 -18.05 -19.60
C LEU A 54 51.54 -17.10 -18.47
N ASP A 55 52.30 -17.62 -17.50
CA ASP A 55 52.80 -16.88 -16.33
C ASP A 55 53.35 -15.48 -16.68
N GLY A 56 52.96 -14.47 -15.90
CA GLY A 56 53.54 -13.11 -15.98
C GLY A 56 52.58 -11.98 -16.37
N VAL A 57 51.27 -12.24 -16.49
CA VAL A 57 50.25 -11.21 -16.72
C VAL A 57 49.86 -10.52 -15.41
N ASN A 58 49.86 -9.19 -15.42
CA ASN A 58 49.50 -8.38 -14.26
C ASN A 58 48.11 -7.73 -14.43
N ASN A 59 47.86 -7.13 -15.60
CA ASN A 59 46.64 -6.36 -15.87
C ASN A 59 46.08 -6.63 -17.27
N TYR A 60 44.77 -6.46 -17.43
CA TYR A 60 44.10 -6.41 -18.73
C TYR A 60 43.64 -4.98 -19.05
N ILE A 61 43.76 -4.58 -20.32
CA ILE A 61 43.21 -3.34 -20.84
C ILE A 61 42.11 -3.72 -21.83
N ILE A 62 40.90 -3.21 -21.59
CA ILE A 62 39.74 -3.47 -22.43
C ILE A 62 39.20 -2.14 -22.94
N THR A 63 38.95 -2.05 -24.23
CA THR A 63 38.28 -0.92 -24.88
C THR A 63 37.11 -1.44 -25.70
N TYR A 64 36.12 -0.59 -25.96
CA TYR A 64 34.96 -0.98 -26.77
C TYR A 64 34.43 0.22 -27.57
N THR A 65 33.90 -0.07 -28.76
CA THR A 65 33.33 0.94 -29.68
C THR A 65 31.98 0.48 -30.24
N PRO A 66 30.94 1.33 -30.32
CA PRO A 66 30.91 2.75 -29.96
C PRO A 66 31.14 2.98 -28.46
N GLY A 67 31.72 4.13 -28.09
CA GLY A 67 32.22 4.38 -26.74
C GLY A 67 33.69 4.82 -26.73
N ASP A 68 34.06 5.59 -25.71
CA ASP A 68 35.42 6.12 -25.51
C ASP A 68 36.03 5.66 -24.16
N GLU A 69 35.40 4.68 -23.51
CA GLU A 69 35.87 4.14 -22.23
C GLU A 69 36.96 3.08 -22.41
N SER A 70 37.96 3.14 -21.53
CA SER A 70 38.95 2.09 -21.33
C SER A 70 38.85 1.56 -19.91
N LEU A 71 38.78 0.24 -19.77
CA LEU A 71 38.76 -0.46 -18.50
C LEU A 71 40.15 -1.06 -18.24
N LEU A 72 40.76 -0.68 -17.11
CA LEU A 72 41.97 -1.33 -16.60
C LEU A 72 41.56 -2.30 -15.50
N VAL A 73 41.83 -3.58 -15.73
CA VAL A 73 41.54 -4.68 -14.81
C VAL A 73 42.85 -5.12 -14.16
N ASN A 74 43.02 -4.81 -12.88
CA ASN A 74 44.21 -5.14 -12.11
C ASN A 74 44.11 -6.54 -11.47
N ASP A 75 43.90 -7.56 -12.31
CA ASP A 75 43.78 -8.96 -11.90
C ASP A 75 44.21 -9.86 -13.08
N GLY A 76 45.50 -10.18 -13.15
CA GLY A 76 46.07 -11.04 -14.20
C GLY A 76 45.54 -12.48 -14.22
N THR A 77 44.85 -12.91 -13.15
CA THR A 77 44.21 -14.23 -13.06
C THR A 77 42.80 -14.26 -13.62
N MET A 78 42.26 -13.11 -14.05
CA MET A 78 40.94 -13.02 -14.64
C MET A 78 40.92 -13.61 -16.05
N ASN A 79 39.85 -14.35 -16.36
CA ASN A 79 39.57 -14.91 -17.67
C ASN A 79 38.13 -14.62 -18.15
N GLU A 80 37.37 -13.85 -17.38
CA GLU A 80 35.99 -13.43 -17.69
C GLU A 80 35.70 -12.04 -17.11
N ILE A 81 34.98 -11.20 -17.85
CA ILE A 81 34.44 -9.92 -17.37
C ILE A 81 33.11 -9.60 -18.04
N THR A 82 32.19 -8.99 -17.31
CA THR A 82 30.94 -8.44 -17.89
C THR A 82 31.04 -6.93 -17.97
N ILE A 83 30.76 -6.38 -19.15
CA ILE A 83 30.64 -4.95 -19.41
C ILE A 83 29.15 -4.63 -19.44
N GLU A 84 28.72 -3.77 -18.52
CA GLU A 84 27.31 -3.40 -18.29
C GLU A 84 27.02 -1.98 -18.80
N ASN A 85 25.74 -1.62 -18.86
CA ASN A 85 25.23 -0.30 -19.32
C ASN A 85 25.57 0.01 -20.80
N LEU A 86 25.55 -1.03 -21.64
CA LEU A 86 25.68 -0.89 -23.08
C LEU A 86 24.31 -0.63 -23.70
N GLU A 87 24.27 0.16 -24.78
CA GLU A 87 23.04 0.40 -25.54
C GLU A 87 22.59 -0.90 -26.21
N SER A 88 21.30 -1.22 -26.09
CA SER A 88 20.69 -2.39 -26.74
C SER A 88 20.69 -2.24 -28.25
N ASP A 89 20.80 -3.36 -28.98
CA ASP A 89 20.76 -3.40 -30.46
C ASP A 89 21.85 -2.58 -31.17
N VAL A 90 22.88 -2.16 -30.42
CA VAL A 90 24.08 -1.51 -30.94
C VAL A 90 25.21 -2.53 -30.96
N GLU A 91 25.83 -2.78 -32.11
CA GLU A 91 26.97 -3.69 -32.20
C GLU A 91 28.21 -3.03 -31.57
N TYR A 92 28.78 -3.67 -30.55
CA TYR A 92 30.02 -3.23 -29.92
C TYR A 92 31.17 -4.10 -30.38
N THR A 93 32.30 -3.48 -30.73
CA THR A 93 33.58 -4.15 -30.93
C THR A 93 34.44 -3.98 -29.69
N PHE A 94 34.66 -5.06 -28.96
CA PHE A 94 35.51 -5.12 -27.77
C PHE A 94 36.92 -5.47 -28.18
N THR A 95 37.90 -4.75 -27.65
CA THR A 95 39.32 -5.01 -27.87
C THR A 95 40.01 -5.21 -26.53
N ILE A 96 40.76 -6.29 -26.38
CA ILE A 96 41.50 -6.62 -25.17
C ILE A 96 42.99 -6.79 -25.46
N SER A 97 43.81 -6.29 -24.55
CA SER A 97 45.24 -6.59 -24.43
C SER A 97 45.59 -6.81 -22.96
N TRP A 98 46.81 -7.27 -22.70
CA TRP A 98 47.32 -7.47 -21.36
C TRP A 98 48.71 -6.84 -21.22
N LEU A 99 49.07 -6.52 -19.97
CA LEU A 99 50.36 -5.99 -19.57
C LEU A 99 51.09 -7.01 -18.69
N ASP A 100 52.37 -7.25 -18.97
CA ASP A 100 53.24 -7.98 -18.04
C ASP A 100 53.69 -7.11 -16.86
N ASN A 101 54.48 -7.72 -15.96
CA ASN A 101 55.09 -7.04 -14.81
C ASN A 101 56.06 -5.90 -15.19
N GLN A 102 56.49 -5.80 -16.44
CA GLN A 102 57.35 -4.73 -16.97
C GLN A 102 56.55 -3.70 -17.78
N LEU A 103 55.21 -3.74 -17.71
CA LEU A 103 54.29 -2.86 -18.45
C LEU A 103 54.39 -3.00 -19.98
N MET A 104 54.88 -4.14 -20.47
CA MET A 104 54.89 -4.43 -21.90
C MET A 104 53.54 -4.99 -22.34
N ALA A 105 52.94 -4.36 -23.35
CA ALA A 105 51.64 -4.76 -23.89
C ALA A 105 51.73 -5.90 -24.89
N SER A 106 50.73 -6.77 -24.87
CA SER A 106 50.50 -7.76 -25.91
C SER A 106 49.87 -7.20 -27.18
N LYS A 107 49.84 -8.01 -28.24
CA LYS A 107 48.98 -7.80 -29.41
C LYS A 107 47.52 -7.82 -28.96
N THR A 108 46.74 -6.88 -29.49
CA THR A 108 45.31 -6.75 -29.21
C THR A 108 44.52 -7.82 -29.94
N VAL A 109 43.47 -8.32 -29.30
CA VAL A 109 42.46 -9.20 -29.91
C VAL A 109 41.11 -8.51 -29.79
N SER A 110 40.27 -8.64 -30.82
CA SER A 110 38.95 -8.04 -30.82
C SER A 110 37.86 -9.07 -31.09
N VAL A 111 36.68 -8.83 -30.52
CA VAL A 111 35.45 -9.58 -30.77
C VAL A 111 34.29 -8.59 -30.81
N SER A 112 33.32 -8.82 -31.68
CA SER A 112 32.13 -7.99 -31.79
C SER A 112 30.92 -8.74 -31.25
N GLU A 113 30.05 -8.04 -30.54
CA GLU A 113 28.81 -8.59 -30.01
C GLU A 113 27.78 -7.48 -29.82
N THR A 114 26.50 -7.83 -30.01
CA THR A 114 25.38 -6.90 -29.85
C THR A 114 24.62 -7.23 -28.56
N PRO A 115 24.55 -6.32 -27.57
CA PRO A 115 23.74 -6.53 -26.37
C PRO A 115 22.27 -6.79 -26.72
N LYS A 116 21.65 -7.71 -25.99
CA LYS A 116 20.23 -8.05 -26.18
C LYS A 116 19.36 -6.87 -25.82
N ILE A 117 18.29 -6.71 -26.60
CA ILE A 117 17.24 -5.73 -26.34
C ILE A 117 16.54 -6.05 -25.02
N ARG A 118 16.41 -5.04 -24.15
CA ARG A 118 15.53 -5.10 -22.99
C ARG A 118 14.08 -5.23 -23.46
N PRO A 119 13.32 -6.25 -23.03
CA PRO A 119 11.91 -6.35 -23.37
C PRO A 119 11.15 -5.07 -22.96
N PRO A 120 10.25 -4.56 -23.81
CA PRO A 120 9.37 -3.45 -23.44
C PRO A 120 8.65 -3.72 -22.11
N GLY A 121 8.46 -2.70 -21.27
CA GLY A 121 7.82 -2.87 -19.96
C GLY A 121 8.73 -3.47 -18.88
N THR A 122 10.06 -3.49 -19.08
CA THR A 122 11.01 -3.93 -18.04
C THR A 122 11.57 -2.75 -17.26
N TYR A 123 11.37 -2.74 -15.94
CA TYR A 123 12.07 -1.86 -15.00
C TYR A 123 13.43 -2.47 -14.61
N SER A 124 14.50 -1.69 -14.69
CA SER A 124 15.86 -2.14 -14.37
C SER A 124 16.22 -1.92 -12.91
N GLY A 125 16.72 -2.95 -12.23
CA GLY A 125 17.13 -2.89 -10.84
C GLY A 125 15.97 -3.05 -9.86
N ASP A 126 16.26 -2.75 -8.60
CA ASP A 126 15.29 -2.85 -7.51
C ASP A 126 14.25 -1.73 -7.62
N LEU A 127 12.97 -2.10 -7.61
CA LEU A 127 11.86 -1.16 -7.49
C LEU A 127 11.46 -1.04 -6.02
N ILE A 128 11.64 0.15 -5.45
CA ILE A 128 11.29 0.47 -4.07
C ILE A 128 10.15 1.49 -4.10
N ILE A 129 9.05 1.14 -3.44
CA ILE A 129 7.85 1.96 -3.32
C ILE A 129 7.67 2.26 -1.83
N GLY A 130 8.03 3.48 -1.45
CA GLY A 130 7.81 4.04 -0.12
C GLY A 130 6.49 4.79 -0.03
N ASN A 131 6.08 5.42 -1.13
CA ASN A 131 4.83 6.15 -1.21
C ASN A 131 4.13 6.11 -2.58
N GLN A 132 2.95 6.72 -2.72
CA GLN A 132 2.21 6.80 -3.99
C GLN A 132 3.00 7.52 -5.10
N SER A 133 3.79 8.54 -4.77
CA SER A 133 4.57 9.28 -5.77
C SER A 133 5.66 8.41 -6.42
N ASP A 134 6.20 7.44 -5.68
CA ASP A 134 7.17 6.48 -6.24
C ASP A 134 6.54 5.64 -7.36
N LEU A 135 5.25 5.27 -7.23
CA LEU A 135 4.49 4.54 -8.26
C LEU A 135 4.11 5.44 -9.44
N ASP A 136 3.71 6.68 -9.17
CA ASP A 136 3.23 7.61 -10.19
C ASP A 136 4.34 8.01 -11.18
N ILE A 137 5.60 7.96 -10.76
CA ILE A 137 6.78 8.33 -11.57
C ILE A 137 7.26 7.17 -12.47
N ILE A 138 6.84 5.92 -12.21
CA ILE A 138 7.25 4.72 -12.97
C ILE A 138 6.92 4.84 -14.47
N GLU A 139 5.90 5.63 -14.82
CA GLU A 139 5.40 5.79 -16.18
C GLU A 139 6.29 6.65 -17.10
N LEU A 140 7.38 7.24 -16.58
CA LEU A 140 8.23 8.16 -17.35
C LEU A 140 9.42 7.50 -18.08
N ALA A 141 9.71 6.21 -17.85
CA ALA A 141 10.89 5.58 -18.44
C ALA A 141 10.62 4.77 -19.72
N ASN A 142 9.41 4.26 -19.95
CA ASN A 142 9.05 3.52 -21.16
C ASN A 142 7.52 3.50 -21.29
N GLN A 143 6.98 3.98 -22.43
CA GLN A 143 5.54 4.11 -22.72
C GLN A 143 4.77 2.77 -22.85
N ALA A 144 5.26 1.69 -22.21
CA ALA A 144 4.64 0.38 -22.14
C ALA A 144 4.29 0.07 -20.69
N ALA A 145 3.23 -0.70 -20.46
CA ALA A 145 2.86 -1.16 -19.13
C ALA A 145 4.02 -1.92 -18.46
N LEU A 146 4.21 -1.75 -17.15
CA LEU A 146 5.27 -2.43 -16.39
C LEU A 146 4.95 -3.93 -16.30
N GLU A 147 5.68 -4.75 -17.05
CA GLU A 147 5.50 -6.20 -17.09
C GLU A 147 6.58 -6.97 -16.33
N VAL A 148 7.80 -6.42 -16.24
CA VAL A 148 8.96 -7.10 -15.65
C VAL A 148 9.74 -6.17 -14.73
N ILE A 149 10.11 -6.66 -13.54
CA ILE A 149 11.11 -6.02 -12.68
C ILE A 149 12.38 -6.88 -12.71
N ASP A 150 13.47 -6.31 -13.22
CA ASP A 150 14.80 -6.91 -13.28
C ASP A 150 15.59 -6.60 -12.00
N GLY A 151 15.02 -7.02 -10.88
CA GLY A 151 15.49 -6.76 -9.53
C GLY A 151 14.44 -7.17 -8.49
N ASN A 152 14.58 -6.69 -7.27
CA ASN A 152 13.61 -6.89 -6.20
C ASN A 152 12.44 -5.90 -6.30
N LEU A 153 11.26 -6.30 -5.86
CA LEU A 153 10.13 -5.40 -5.58
C LEU A 153 10.00 -5.22 -4.07
N LYS A 154 10.11 -3.98 -3.59
CA LYS A 154 9.92 -3.62 -2.18
C LYS A 154 8.81 -2.59 -2.05
N ILE A 155 7.78 -2.93 -1.29
CA ILE A 155 6.64 -2.06 -0.99
C ILE A 155 6.64 -1.84 0.52
N ILE A 156 7.18 -0.72 0.96
CA ILE A 156 7.40 -0.44 2.39
C ILE A 156 7.06 1.02 2.67
N SER A 157 5.89 1.28 3.25
CA SER A 157 5.42 2.63 3.53
C SER A 157 6.44 3.45 4.31
N ASP A 158 6.73 4.65 3.81
CA ASP A 158 7.52 5.66 4.50
C ASP A 158 6.70 6.50 5.51
N GLY A 159 5.39 6.21 5.62
CA GLY A 159 4.44 6.89 6.49
C GLY A 159 3.89 8.21 5.95
N SER A 160 4.20 8.59 4.70
CA SER A 160 3.73 9.83 4.08
C SER A 160 2.39 9.71 3.34
N ASP A 161 1.94 8.49 3.05
CA ASP A 161 0.72 8.25 2.29
C ASP A 161 -0.55 8.22 3.13
N ASN A 162 -1.62 8.76 2.54
CA ASN A 162 -2.99 8.53 2.97
C ASN A 162 -3.73 7.52 2.07
N THR A 163 -3.16 7.18 0.90
CA THR A 163 -3.71 6.22 -0.08
C THR A 163 -2.58 5.41 -0.71
N PHE A 164 -2.81 4.13 -1.01
CA PHE A 164 -1.79 3.24 -1.61
C PHE A 164 -2.38 2.45 -2.77
N ASP A 165 -2.38 3.03 -3.96
CA ASP A 165 -2.93 2.46 -5.19
C ASP A 165 -1.85 1.71 -5.98
N LEU A 166 -1.98 0.38 -6.04
CA LEU A 166 -1.09 -0.50 -6.80
C LEU A 166 -1.51 -0.64 -8.28
N SER A 167 -2.44 0.16 -8.80
CA SER A 167 -2.96 0.04 -10.17
C SER A 167 -1.87 0.07 -11.26
N LYS A 168 -0.75 0.76 -11.02
CA LYS A 168 0.41 0.77 -11.92
C LYS A 168 1.13 -0.57 -12.04
N LEU A 169 0.90 -1.51 -11.11
CA LEU A 169 1.46 -2.86 -11.13
C LEU A 169 0.53 -3.89 -11.78
N LYS A 170 -0.67 -3.50 -12.27
CA LYS A 170 -1.70 -4.42 -12.80
C LYS A 170 -1.23 -5.38 -13.90
N ASP A 171 -0.22 -4.96 -14.68
CA ASP A 171 0.31 -5.71 -15.81
C ASP A 171 1.63 -6.44 -15.47
N LEU A 172 2.07 -6.38 -14.21
CA LEU A 172 3.32 -6.99 -13.74
C LEU A 172 3.21 -8.51 -13.80
N LYS A 173 3.99 -9.13 -14.69
CA LYS A 173 4.01 -10.58 -14.93
C LYS A 173 5.17 -11.28 -14.23
N ARG A 174 6.30 -10.59 -14.08
CA ARG A 174 7.54 -11.18 -13.58
C ARG A 174 8.35 -10.25 -12.68
N VAL A 175 8.87 -10.82 -11.59
CA VAL A 175 9.94 -10.24 -10.78
C VAL A 175 11.14 -11.19 -10.81
N ILE A 176 12.30 -10.71 -11.25
CA ILE A 176 13.52 -11.54 -11.29
C ILE A 176 14.06 -11.75 -9.88
N GLY A 177 14.05 -10.73 -9.03
CA GLY A 177 14.47 -10.82 -7.65
C GLY A 177 13.41 -11.40 -6.72
N THR A 178 13.35 -10.83 -5.52
CA THR A 178 12.40 -11.19 -4.45
C THR A 178 11.34 -10.11 -4.27
N ILE A 179 10.24 -10.45 -3.59
CA ILE A 179 9.17 -9.50 -3.25
C ILE A 179 9.10 -9.33 -1.73
N GLU A 180 9.09 -8.08 -1.28
CA GLU A 180 8.93 -7.68 0.12
C GLU A 180 7.81 -6.63 0.22
N ILE A 181 6.74 -6.94 0.94
CA ILE A 181 5.61 -6.02 1.19
C ILE A 181 5.45 -5.90 2.69
N MET A 182 5.93 -4.81 3.28
CA MET A 182 6.02 -4.72 4.73
C MET A 182 5.62 -3.36 5.29
N ASN A 183 5.00 -3.37 6.47
CA ASN A 183 4.66 -2.16 7.23
C ASN A 183 3.81 -1.15 6.44
N ASN A 184 2.87 -1.61 5.62
CA ASN A 184 1.94 -0.75 4.90
C ASN A 184 0.60 -0.70 5.67
N PRO A 185 0.34 0.34 6.48
CA PRO A 185 -0.85 0.38 7.32
C PRO A 185 -2.14 0.53 6.51
N ILE A 186 -2.10 1.20 5.36
CA ILE A 186 -3.29 1.51 4.53
C ILE A 186 -3.53 0.51 3.38
N LEU A 187 -2.54 -0.31 3.03
CA LEU A 187 -2.66 -1.28 1.93
C LEU A 187 -3.63 -2.40 2.30
N SER A 188 -4.77 -2.49 1.59
CA SER A 188 -5.84 -3.44 1.91
C SER A 188 -5.94 -4.65 0.98
N ASN A 189 -5.38 -4.54 -0.23
CA ASN A 189 -5.49 -5.59 -1.23
C ASN A 189 -4.30 -5.60 -2.20
N LEU A 190 -3.99 -6.80 -2.71
CA LEU A 190 -2.97 -7.04 -3.73
C LEU A 190 -3.58 -7.39 -5.09
N SER A 191 -4.82 -6.99 -5.37
CA SER A 191 -5.56 -7.43 -6.57
C SER A 191 -4.85 -7.02 -7.87
N ASN A 192 -4.12 -5.91 -7.85
CA ASN A 192 -3.31 -5.45 -8.99
C ASN A 192 -2.06 -6.29 -9.24
N LEU A 193 -1.83 -7.39 -8.51
CA LEU A 193 -0.76 -8.34 -8.84
C LEU A 193 -1.28 -9.60 -9.55
N SER A 194 -2.52 -9.58 -10.06
CA SER A 194 -3.17 -10.76 -10.67
C SER A 194 -2.44 -11.36 -11.86
N GLU A 195 -1.65 -10.58 -12.60
CA GLU A 195 -0.87 -11.07 -13.75
C GLU A 195 0.48 -11.67 -13.35
N LEU A 196 0.89 -11.55 -12.08
CA LEU A 196 2.19 -12.02 -11.61
C LEU A 196 2.24 -13.55 -11.59
N THR A 197 3.13 -14.12 -12.39
CA THR A 197 3.29 -15.57 -12.56
C THR A 197 4.70 -16.08 -12.26
N ILE A 198 5.70 -15.20 -12.23
CA ILE A 198 7.11 -15.60 -12.08
C ILE A 198 7.81 -14.73 -11.03
N ILE A 199 8.44 -15.38 -10.05
CA ILE A 199 9.36 -14.77 -9.08
C ILE A 199 10.64 -15.61 -9.08
N GLU A 200 11.66 -15.21 -9.85
CA GLU A 200 12.86 -16.05 -10.05
C GLU A 200 13.73 -16.14 -8.79
N GLY A 201 13.75 -15.10 -7.95
CA GLY A 201 14.43 -15.10 -6.65
C GLY A 201 13.81 -16.04 -5.61
N GLY A 202 12.67 -16.65 -5.91
CA GLY A 202 12.13 -17.76 -5.13
C GLY A 202 11.55 -17.40 -3.76
N LYS A 203 11.45 -16.10 -3.41
CA LYS A 203 11.01 -15.65 -2.09
C LYS A 203 10.00 -14.49 -2.15
N ILE A 204 8.97 -14.60 -1.32
CA ILE A 204 8.01 -13.52 -1.03
C ILE A 204 7.83 -13.36 0.49
N THR A 205 7.94 -12.12 0.97
CA THR A 205 7.70 -11.76 2.38
C THR A 205 6.61 -10.68 2.43
N ILE A 206 5.51 -10.96 3.14
CA ILE A 206 4.40 -10.03 3.33
C ILE A 206 4.09 -9.94 4.82
N GLU A 207 4.58 -8.91 5.49
CA GLU A 207 4.50 -8.82 6.95
C GLU A 207 4.07 -7.46 7.47
N ASN A 208 3.31 -7.46 8.57
CA ASN A 208 2.91 -6.25 9.29
C ASN A 208 2.09 -5.24 8.46
N ASN A 209 1.31 -5.70 7.47
CA ASN A 209 0.36 -4.89 6.72
C ASN A 209 -1.03 -5.03 7.33
N ARG A 210 -1.30 -4.28 8.40
CA ARG A 210 -2.44 -4.54 9.31
C ARG A 210 -3.82 -4.52 8.63
N ASN A 211 -3.99 -3.74 7.57
CA ASN A 211 -5.26 -3.68 6.82
C ASN A 211 -5.29 -4.61 5.60
N LEU A 212 -4.20 -5.31 5.28
CA LEU A 212 -4.12 -6.19 4.11
C LEU A 212 -4.92 -7.48 4.36
N VAL A 213 -6.06 -7.60 3.68
CA VAL A 213 -7.00 -8.72 3.83
C VAL A 213 -7.23 -9.51 2.56
N ASN A 214 -6.83 -8.97 1.39
CA ASN A 214 -7.05 -9.58 0.10
C ASN A 214 -5.73 -9.85 -0.64
N PHE A 215 -5.38 -11.13 -0.73
CA PHE A 215 -4.18 -11.68 -1.35
C PHE A 215 -4.47 -12.34 -2.70
N CYS A 216 -5.69 -12.21 -3.24
CA CYS A 216 -6.13 -12.95 -4.42
C CYS A 216 -5.36 -12.61 -5.70
N GLY A 217 -4.70 -11.45 -5.77
CA GLY A 217 -3.78 -11.16 -6.88
C GLY A 217 -2.61 -12.15 -6.96
N LEU A 218 -2.24 -12.80 -5.86
CA LEU A 218 -1.11 -13.76 -5.84
C LEU A 218 -1.50 -15.18 -6.25
N SER A 219 -2.76 -15.44 -6.62
CA SER A 219 -3.24 -16.79 -6.97
C SER A 219 -2.53 -17.42 -8.18
N ASN A 220 -1.90 -16.61 -9.05
CA ASN A 220 -1.16 -17.10 -10.21
C ASN A 220 0.33 -17.40 -9.94
N VAL A 221 0.86 -17.01 -8.79
CA VAL A 221 2.26 -17.28 -8.40
C VAL A 221 2.47 -18.79 -8.14
N PRO A 222 3.65 -19.37 -8.45
CA PRO A 222 3.93 -20.79 -8.26
C PRO A 222 3.98 -21.18 -6.78
N SER A 223 3.47 -22.38 -6.45
CA SER A 223 3.45 -22.90 -5.07
C SER A 223 4.83 -23.29 -4.52
N SER A 224 5.86 -23.34 -5.36
CA SER A 224 7.24 -23.62 -4.96
C SER A 224 7.95 -22.41 -4.32
N ILE A 225 7.27 -21.28 -4.19
CA ILE A 225 7.83 -20.06 -3.61
C ILE A 225 8.05 -20.22 -2.10
N ASN A 226 9.17 -19.74 -1.58
CA ASN A 226 9.37 -19.59 -0.15
C ASN A 226 8.60 -18.35 0.35
N SER A 227 7.49 -18.57 1.06
CA SER A 227 6.60 -17.50 1.51
C SER A 227 6.62 -17.30 3.03
N THR A 228 6.72 -16.04 3.46
CA THR A 228 6.40 -15.63 4.84
C THR A 228 5.24 -14.64 4.82
N ILE A 229 4.10 -15.00 5.42
CA ILE A 229 2.91 -14.15 5.54
C ILE A 229 2.51 -14.09 7.01
N SER A 230 2.73 -12.96 7.67
CA SER A 230 2.47 -12.81 9.12
C SER A 230 2.13 -11.37 9.53
N GLY A 231 1.35 -11.18 10.60
CA GLY A 231 1.07 -9.83 11.12
C GLY A 231 0.21 -8.94 10.21
N ASN A 232 -0.48 -9.50 9.21
CA ASN A 232 -1.41 -8.79 8.34
C ASN A 232 -2.87 -8.92 8.83
N GLY A 233 -3.79 -8.16 8.23
CA GLY A 233 -5.23 -8.26 8.53
C GLY A 233 -5.83 -9.65 8.21
N PHE A 234 -5.29 -10.31 7.19
CA PHE A 234 -5.51 -11.73 6.91
C PHE A 234 -4.16 -12.41 6.64
N ASN A 235 -3.94 -13.61 7.16
CA ASN A 235 -2.65 -14.32 7.01
C ASN A 235 -2.87 -15.71 6.37
N PRO A 236 -3.30 -15.77 5.10
CA PRO A 236 -3.50 -17.04 4.41
C PRO A 236 -2.17 -17.74 4.16
N THR A 237 -2.17 -19.07 4.12
CA THR A 237 -1.05 -19.82 3.56
C THR A 237 -1.07 -19.70 2.03
N PHE A 238 0.05 -19.98 1.36
CA PHE A 238 0.03 -20.01 -0.12
C PHE A 238 -0.92 -21.08 -0.67
N THR A 239 -1.13 -22.17 0.07
CA THR A 239 -2.15 -23.18 -0.25
C THR A 239 -3.56 -22.59 -0.21
N ASP A 240 -3.88 -21.78 0.80
CA ASP A 240 -5.15 -21.05 0.88
C ASP A 240 -5.32 -20.10 -0.32
N ILE A 241 -4.28 -19.34 -0.65
CA ILE A 241 -4.30 -18.40 -1.77
C ILE A 241 -4.59 -19.12 -3.10
N LYS A 242 -3.94 -20.28 -3.34
CA LYS A 242 -4.12 -21.08 -4.56
C LYS A 242 -5.47 -21.78 -4.63
N SER A 243 -6.07 -22.11 -3.48
CA SER A 243 -7.38 -22.75 -3.40
C SER A 243 -8.55 -21.74 -3.41
N GLY A 244 -8.26 -20.45 -3.54
CA GLY A 244 -9.26 -19.38 -3.58
C GLY A 244 -9.65 -18.83 -2.20
N ASN A 245 -9.09 -19.37 -1.12
CA ASN A 245 -9.20 -18.83 0.24
C ASN A 245 -8.17 -17.69 0.44
N CYS A 246 -8.15 -16.75 -0.51
CA CYS A 246 -7.14 -15.70 -0.63
C CYS A 246 -7.58 -14.36 -0.04
N LYS A 247 -8.80 -14.26 0.47
CA LYS A 247 -9.33 -13.05 1.10
C LYS A 247 -10.31 -13.39 2.22
N THR A 248 -10.49 -12.45 3.14
CA THR A 248 -11.66 -12.42 4.02
C THR A 248 -12.61 -11.31 3.56
N ASP A 249 -13.91 -11.54 3.69
CA ASP A 249 -14.91 -10.50 3.47
C ASP A 249 -14.87 -9.43 4.57
N ASP A 250 -14.20 -9.72 5.69
CA ASP A 250 -14.03 -8.78 6.79
C ASP A 250 -12.78 -7.92 6.64
N LEU A 251 -12.94 -6.73 6.06
CA LEU A 251 -11.93 -5.68 6.16
C LEU A 251 -12.03 -5.02 7.54
N ILE A 252 -11.11 -5.42 8.43
CA ILE A 252 -10.93 -4.89 9.77
C ILE A 252 -10.02 -3.66 9.69
N TYR A 253 -10.53 -2.48 10.03
CA TYR A 253 -9.73 -1.26 10.09
C TYR A 253 -9.35 -0.96 11.54
N ILE A 254 -8.06 -1.10 11.87
CA ILE A 254 -7.59 -1.19 13.28
C ILE A 254 -7.18 0.18 13.87
N ASP A 255 -6.96 1.20 13.04
CA ASP A 255 -6.57 2.52 13.55
C ASP A 255 -7.73 3.18 14.29
N PHE A 256 -7.41 4.04 15.28
CA PHE A 256 -8.40 4.81 16.03
C PHE A 256 -9.00 5.91 15.13
N PRO A 257 -10.11 5.65 14.43
CA PRO A 257 -10.62 6.46 13.35
C PRO A 257 -11.39 7.64 13.94
N ARG A 258 -10.79 8.81 13.83
CA ARG A 258 -11.41 10.08 14.18
C ARG A 258 -11.41 10.93 12.92
N PHE A 259 -12.58 11.12 12.33
CA PHE A 259 -12.75 11.86 11.09
C PHE A 259 -13.36 13.21 11.39
N ASN A 260 -12.75 14.26 10.86
CA ASN A 260 -13.31 15.59 10.86
C ASN A 260 -13.54 16.11 9.45
N THR A 261 -12.77 15.67 8.45
CA THR A 261 -12.90 16.15 7.07
C THR A 261 -13.28 15.05 6.08
N GLN A 262 -13.90 15.44 4.96
CA GLN A 262 -14.25 14.52 3.88
C GLN A 262 -13.00 13.85 3.30
N ALA A 263 -11.89 14.57 3.18
CA ALA A 263 -10.63 14.02 2.69
C ALA A 263 -10.11 12.85 3.56
N GLU A 264 -10.30 12.92 4.89
CA GLU A 264 -9.92 11.82 5.79
C GLU A 264 -10.84 10.60 5.63
N VAL A 265 -12.13 10.81 5.36
CA VAL A 265 -13.08 9.71 5.06
C VAL A 265 -12.75 9.10 3.70
N ASP A 266 -12.50 9.92 2.68
CA ASP A 266 -12.22 9.47 1.31
C ASP A 266 -10.91 8.68 1.20
N ALA A 267 -9.95 8.96 2.08
CA ALA A 267 -8.69 8.23 2.21
C ALA A 267 -8.88 6.79 2.72
N LEU A 268 -10.04 6.44 3.30
CA LEU A 268 -10.31 5.10 3.76
C LEU A 268 -10.38 4.08 2.61
N PRO A 269 -9.91 2.84 2.83
CA PRO A 269 -10.14 1.77 1.89
C PRO A 269 -11.63 1.48 1.77
N ASP A 270 -12.08 1.12 0.57
CA ASP A 270 -13.45 0.69 0.35
C ASP A 270 -13.72 -0.67 1.01
N GLY A 271 -14.98 -0.89 1.41
CA GLY A 271 -15.45 -2.21 1.84
C GLY A 271 -15.14 -2.57 3.29
N ILE A 272 -14.84 -1.59 4.16
CA ILE A 272 -14.64 -1.81 5.60
C ILE A 272 -15.90 -2.45 6.19
N THR A 273 -15.76 -3.59 6.87
CA THR A 273 -16.88 -4.28 7.53
C THR A 273 -16.81 -4.21 9.05
N HIS A 274 -15.64 -3.91 9.60
CA HIS A 274 -15.39 -3.99 11.03
C HIS A 274 -14.38 -2.94 11.55
N PHE A 275 -14.75 -2.26 12.64
CA PHE A 275 -13.81 -1.50 13.47
C PHE A 275 -13.67 -2.18 14.84
N PRO A 276 -12.47 -2.61 15.26
CA PRO A 276 -12.24 -3.17 16.60
C PRO A 276 -12.16 -2.07 17.68
N GLY A 277 -12.03 -0.81 17.27
CA GLY A 277 -11.96 0.36 18.14
C GLY A 277 -13.23 1.21 18.13
N GLU A 278 -13.11 2.42 18.70
CA GLU A 278 -14.13 3.46 18.56
C GLU A 278 -14.20 3.98 17.12
N LEU A 279 -15.30 4.62 16.73
CA LEU A 279 -15.42 5.44 15.52
C LEU A 279 -15.98 6.80 15.91
N ILE A 280 -15.23 7.87 15.65
CA ILE A 280 -15.67 9.24 15.94
C ILE A 280 -15.73 10.04 14.65
N ILE A 281 -16.92 10.58 14.34
CA ILE A 281 -17.17 11.48 13.22
C ILE A 281 -17.52 12.84 13.78
N GLY A 282 -16.76 13.84 13.33
CA GLY A 282 -16.78 15.22 13.74
C GLY A 282 -16.14 15.48 15.10
N LEU A 283 -15.10 16.30 15.06
CA LEU A 283 -14.29 16.73 16.19
C LEU A 283 -14.46 18.23 16.42
N ASP A 284 -14.61 19.02 15.37
CA ASP A 284 -14.76 20.47 15.40
C ASP A 284 -15.70 20.92 14.27
N ALA A 285 -16.84 21.51 14.65
CA ALA A 285 -17.87 21.94 13.71
C ALA A 285 -17.38 23.02 12.72
N SER A 286 -16.36 23.80 13.09
CA SER A 286 -15.85 24.89 12.25
C SER A 286 -15.00 24.40 11.07
N THR A 287 -14.49 23.18 11.17
CA THR A 287 -13.61 22.55 10.16
C THR A 287 -14.20 21.25 9.61
N ASN A 288 -15.39 20.85 10.07
CA ASN A 288 -16.05 19.66 9.59
C ASN A 288 -16.77 19.91 8.26
N ASP A 289 -16.28 19.26 7.20
CA ASP A 289 -16.82 19.33 5.84
C ASP A 289 -17.35 17.98 5.34
N ILE A 290 -17.54 17.00 6.24
CA ILE A 290 -18.04 15.66 5.91
C ILE A 290 -19.49 15.76 5.42
N THR A 291 -19.73 15.22 4.23
CA THR A 291 -21.05 15.14 3.58
C THR A 291 -21.38 13.74 3.11
N ASP A 292 -20.37 12.89 2.88
CA ASP A 292 -20.53 11.53 2.38
C ASP A 292 -19.89 10.51 3.33
N LEU A 293 -20.69 9.51 3.70
CA LEU A 293 -20.31 8.36 4.54
C LEU A 293 -20.31 7.04 3.76
N SER A 294 -20.35 7.09 2.42
CA SER A 294 -20.44 5.91 1.54
C SER A 294 -19.35 4.85 1.78
N LYS A 295 -18.16 5.28 2.25
CA LYS A 295 -17.07 4.40 2.68
C LYS A 295 -17.45 3.40 3.77
N PHE A 296 -18.47 3.73 4.58
CA PHE A 296 -18.97 2.86 5.65
C PHE A 296 -20.13 1.96 5.21
N SER A 297 -20.55 1.98 3.93
CA SER A 297 -21.73 1.23 3.44
C SER A 297 -21.69 -0.28 3.69
N LYS A 298 -20.49 -0.85 3.86
CA LYS A 298 -20.28 -2.27 4.21
C LYS A 298 -20.02 -2.52 5.68
N LEU A 299 -19.94 -1.47 6.51
CA LEU A 299 -19.61 -1.56 7.92
C LEU A 299 -20.75 -2.25 8.67
N ARG A 300 -20.44 -3.38 9.30
CA ARG A 300 -21.40 -4.19 10.06
C ARG A 300 -21.19 -4.10 11.57
N ARG A 301 -19.96 -3.86 12.02
CA ARG A 301 -19.59 -3.95 13.42
C ARG A 301 -18.58 -2.89 13.83
N ILE A 302 -18.85 -2.23 14.95
CA ILE A 302 -17.92 -1.39 15.70
C ILE A 302 -17.83 -1.99 17.10
N GLU A 303 -16.65 -2.44 17.53
CA GLU A 303 -16.48 -3.00 18.87
C GLU A 303 -16.31 -1.92 19.95
N GLY A 304 -15.91 -0.71 19.59
CA GLY A 304 -15.95 0.44 20.47
C GLY A 304 -17.25 1.23 20.40
N ARG A 305 -17.19 2.47 20.89
CA ARG A 305 -18.27 3.46 20.77
C ARG A 305 -18.38 4.04 19.36
N LEU A 306 -19.59 4.43 18.96
CA LEU A 306 -19.84 5.29 17.81
C LEU A 306 -20.27 6.68 18.29
N ILE A 307 -19.48 7.69 17.97
CA ILE A 307 -19.82 9.10 18.23
C ILE A 307 -19.91 9.83 16.90
N ILE A 308 -21.09 10.34 16.56
CA ILE A 308 -21.28 11.24 15.42
C ILE A 308 -21.69 12.58 16.00
N GLN A 309 -20.89 13.61 15.78
CA GLN A 309 -21.15 14.90 16.36
C GLN A 309 -20.63 16.06 15.52
N ARG A 310 -21.10 17.29 15.78
CA ARG A 310 -20.50 18.52 15.25
C ARG A 310 -20.24 18.46 13.74
N SER A 311 -21.20 17.90 13.00
CA SER A 311 -21.09 17.69 11.55
C SER A 311 -22.23 18.43 10.87
N PRO A 312 -22.07 19.74 10.60
CA PRO A 312 -23.18 20.61 10.19
C PRO A 312 -23.68 20.33 8.77
N LEU A 313 -22.85 19.73 7.91
CA LEU A 313 -23.18 19.42 6.52
C LEU A 313 -23.72 18.00 6.32
N LEU A 314 -23.61 17.12 7.32
CA LEU A 314 -24.08 15.74 7.22
C LEU A 314 -25.59 15.67 7.49
N THR A 315 -26.38 15.33 6.46
CA THR A 315 -27.85 15.37 6.51
C THR A 315 -28.53 14.03 6.73
N ASP A 316 -27.80 12.93 6.54
CA ASP A 316 -28.29 11.57 6.74
C ASP A 316 -27.16 10.63 7.19
N LEU A 317 -27.53 9.43 7.63
CA LEU A 317 -26.61 8.40 8.10
C LEU A 317 -26.59 7.19 7.18
N THR A 318 -27.02 7.32 5.91
CA THR A 318 -27.24 6.18 5.01
C THR A 318 -25.96 5.37 4.75
N GLY A 319 -24.79 5.97 4.93
CA GLY A 319 -23.51 5.25 4.96
C GLY A 319 -23.45 4.11 5.99
N PHE A 320 -24.29 4.09 7.03
CA PHE A 320 -24.32 3.03 8.04
C PHE A 320 -25.40 1.97 7.81
N HIS A 321 -26.02 1.89 6.63
CA HIS A 321 -27.17 1.00 6.38
C HIS A 321 -26.92 -0.50 6.65
N SER A 322 -25.66 -0.94 6.78
CA SER A 322 -25.28 -2.32 7.11
C SER A 322 -24.88 -2.51 8.58
N LEU A 323 -24.83 -1.46 9.39
CA LEU A 323 -24.29 -1.47 10.75
C LEU A 323 -25.24 -2.20 11.70
N GLU A 324 -24.81 -3.35 12.21
CA GLU A 324 -25.62 -4.23 13.06
C GLU A 324 -25.24 -4.14 14.54
N PHE A 325 -23.98 -3.80 14.85
CA PHE A 325 -23.42 -3.91 16.19
C PHE A 325 -22.52 -2.73 16.55
N ILE A 326 -22.77 -2.13 17.72
CA ILE A 326 -21.89 -1.11 18.33
C ILE A 326 -21.60 -1.54 19.77
N GLY A 327 -20.32 -1.57 20.14
CA GLY A 327 -19.88 -1.67 21.54
C GLY A 327 -19.83 -3.09 22.10
N ALA A 328 -18.63 -3.61 22.27
CA ALA A 328 -18.34 -4.91 22.87
C ALA A 328 -18.16 -4.84 24.38
N THR A 329 -18.00 -3.64 24.95
CA THR A 329 -17.83 -3.43 26.40
C THR A 329 -18.96 -2.58 27.00
N PRO A 330 -19.17 -2.66 28.33
CA PRO A 330 -20.12 -1.79 29.03
C PRO A 330 -19.78 -0.29 29.01
N SER A 331 -18.69 0.13 28.35
CA SER A 331 -18.30 1.54 28.22
C SER A 331 -18.64 2.14 26.85
N ASP A 332 -19.06 1.30 25.90
CA ASP A 332 -19.20 1.66 24.50
C ASP A 332 -20.62 2.08 24.15
N GLU A 333 -20.78 3.29 23.64
CA GLU A 333 -22.09 3.93 23.46
C GLU A 333 -22.30 4.39 22.02
N LEU A 334 -23.57 4.58 21.67
CA LEU A 334 -23.96 5.34 20.48
C LEU A 334 -24.32 6.76 20.93
N VAL A 335 -23.63 7.76 20.39
CA VAL A 335 -23.91 9.18 20.62
C VAL A 335 -24.05 9.91 19.29
N ILE A 336 -25.19 10.58 19.09
CA ILE A 336 -25.46 11.45 17.95
C ILE A 336 -25.83 12.83 18.47
N ARG A 337 -24.99 13.85 18.23
CA ARG A 337 -25.24 15.19 18.76
C ARG A 337 -24.70 16.34 17.94
N GLN A 338 -25.32 17.52 18.03
CA GLN A 338 -24.79 18.70 17.33
C GLN A 338 -24.72 18.46 15.81
N MET A 339 -25.79 17.86 15.26
CA MET A 339 -25.95 17.59 13.83
C MET A 339 -26.93 18.58 13.23
N ASP A 340 -26.42 19.70 12.70
CA ASP A 340 -27.26 20.84 12.29
C ASP A 340 -28.14 20.57 11.07
N GLY A 341 -27.76 19.58 10.24
CA GLY A 341 -28.48 19.19 9.03
C GLY A 341 -29.24 17.86 9.12
N LEU A 342 -29.11 17.10 10.21
CA LEU A 342 -29.64 15.73 10.31
C LEU A 342 -31.14 15.73 10.63
N VAL A 343 -31.96 15.26 9.68
CA VAL A 343 -33.43 15.29 9.78
C VAL A 343 -34.02 13.98 10.33
N THR A 344 -33.34 12.86 10.13
CA THR A 344 -33.77 11.49 10.46
C THR A 344 -32.55 10.65 10.89
N LEU A 345 -32.75 9.51 11.53
CA LEU A 345 -31.69 8.52 11.82
C LEU A 345 -31.65 7.40 10.77
N ASP A 346 -32.32 7.61 9.63
CA ASP A 346 -32.25 6.70 8.49
C ASP A 346 -30.79 6.42 8.11
N GLY A 347 -30.51 5.13 7.90
CA GLY A 347 -29.17 4.58 7.82
C GLY A 347 -28.84 3.67 8.98
N LEU A 348 -29.52 3.76 10.12
CA LEU A 348 -29.30 2.85 11.26
C LEU A 348 -30.25 1.65 11.31
N GLN A 349 -31.04 1.39 10.25
CA GLN A 349 -32.13 0.40 10.29
C GLN A 349 -31.65 -1.03 10.53
N ALA A 350 -30.37 -1.33 10.28
CA ALA A 350 -29.77 -2.64 10.55
C ALA A 350 -29.29 -2.82 12.00
N LEU A 351 -29.25 -1.74 12.81
CA LEU A 351 -28.63 -1.76 14.12
C LEU A 351 -29.45 -2.58 15.12
N ILE A 352 -28.83 -3.64 15.65
CA ILE A 352 -29.47 -4.61 16.56
C ILE A 352 -28.95 -4.43 18.00
N HIS A 353 -27.67 -4.10 18.17
CA HIS A 353 -27.00 -4.08 19.47
C HIS A 353 -26.22 -2.79 19.72
N VAL A 354 -26.39 -2.26 20.94
CA VAL A 354 -25.58 -1.17 21.50
C VAL A 354 -25.03 -1.59 22.87
N GLY A 355 -23.71 -1.47 23.06
CA GLY A 355 -23.00 -1.97 24.24
C GLY A 355 -23.47 -1.35 25.56
N ARG A 356 -23.52 -0.03 25.67
CA ARG A 356 -23.85 0.71 26.90
C ARG A 356 -25.20 1.39 26.83
N ARG A 357 -25.28 2.52 26.12
CA ARG A 357 -26.45 3.40 26.06
C ARG A 357 -26.55 4.11 24.71
N ILE A 358 -27.72 4.68 24.44
CA ILE A 358 -27.98 5.54 23.29
C ILE A 358 -28.18 6.97 23.78
N GLY A 359 -27.52 7.94 23.14
CA GLY A 359 -27.71 9.36 23.41
C GLY A 359 -27.91 10.16 22.12
N ILE A 360 -29.08 10.74 21.94
CA ILE A 360 -29.44 11.56 20.76
C ILE A 360 -29.88 12.94 21.27
N ARG A 361 -29.07 13.98 21.06
CA ARG A 361 -29.28 15.29 21.69
C ARG A 361 -28.68 16.42 20.88
N GLU A 362 -29.13 17.66 21.07
CA GLU A 362 -28.57 18.82 20.34
C GLU A 362 -28.65 18.68 18.81
N ASN A 363 -29.68 18.04 18.28
CA ASN A 363 -29.89 17.95 16.82
C ASN A 363 -31.07 18.87 16.44
N PRO A 364 -30.82 20.12 16.01
CA PRO A 364 -31.83 21.17 15.95
C PRO A 364 -32.93 20.94 14.91
N VAL A 365 -32.65 20.16 13.87
CA VAL A 365 -33.58 19.88 12.76
C VAL A 365 -34.03 18.42 12.70
N LEU A 366 -33.65 17.59 13.68
CA LEU A 366 -34.06 16.20 13.75
C LEU A 366 -35.57 16.13 14.00
N GLN A 367 -36.32 15.52 13.08
CA GLN A 367 -37.78 15.46 13.11
C GLN A 367 -38.31 14.11 13.60
N THR A 368 -37.53 13.03 13.39
CA THR A 368 -37.93 11.67 13.70
C THR A 368 -36.77 10.82 14.22
N LEU A 369 -37.10 9.80 15.03
CA LEU A 369 -36.18 8.73 15.45
C LEU A 369 -36.24 7.50 14.53
N GLU A 370 -36.96 7.55 13.40
CA GLU A 370 -36.91 6.49 12.39
C GLU A 370 -35.46 6.13 12.05
N GLY A 371 -35.18 4.83 11.98
CA GLY A 371 -33.81 4.31 11.88
C GLY A 371 -33.39 3.39 13.02
N ILE A 372 -33.82 3.63 14.27
CA ILE A 372 -33.36 2.84 15.43
C ILE A 372 -34.36 1.76 15.90
N ASN A 373 -35.45 1.56 15.18
CA ASN A 373 -36.54 0.63 15.51
C ASN A 373 -36.11 -0.85 15.59
N SER A 374 -35.01 -1.22 14.93
CA SER A 374 -34.48 -2.60 14.91
C SER A 374 -33.73 -3.03 16.17
N ILE A 375 -33.41 -2.10 17.08
CA ILE A 375 -32.56 -2.37 18.24
C ILE A 375 -33.21 -3.37 19.19
N ARG A 376 -32.46 -4.42 19.52
CA ARG A 376 -32.89 -5.52 20.40
C ARG A 376 -32.15 -5.57 21.73
N SER A 377 -30.98 -4.96 21.82
CA SER A 377 -30.12 -5.00 23.00
C SER A 377 -29.43 -3.66 23.24
N ILE A 378 -29.54 -3.17 24.47
CA ILE A 378 -28.82 -1.98 24.97
C ILE A 378 -28.31 -2.36 26.36
N GLY A 379 -27.00 -2.37 26.61
CA GLY A 379 -26.46 -2.99 27.84
C GLY A 379 -27.01 -2.40 29.14
N GLU A 380 -27.02 -1.08 29.31
CA GLU A 380 -27.59 -0.41 30.50
C GLU A 380 -29.11 -0.22 30.41
N ASN A 381 -29.77 -0.71 29.34
CA ASN A 381 -31.16 -0.40 29.00
C ASN A 381 -31.46 1.11 29.05
N LYS A 382 -30.48 1.92 28.59
CA LYS A 382 -30.50 3.36 28.77
C LYS A 382 -30.59 4.09 27.43
N ILE A 383 -31.61 4.93 27.30
CA ILE A 383 -31.84 5.79 26.13
C ILE A 383 -32.08 7.22 26.60
N ASN A 384 -31.27 8.14 26.11
CA ASN A 384 -31.38 9.56 26.40
C ASN A 384 -31.70 10.31 25.11
N ILE A 385 -32.92 10.82 25.00
CA ILE A 385 -33.35 11.67 23.90
C ILE A 385 -33.47 13.11 24.40
N GLY A 386 -32.52 13.94 24.00
CA GLY A 386 -32.43 15.36 24.36
C GLY A 386 -31.58 15.65 25.60
N ALA A 387 -32.02 16.64 26.36
CA ALA A 387 -31.27 17.36 27.39
C ALA A 387 -31.00 16.55 28.65
N CYS A 388 -31.99 15.80 29.15
CA CYS A 388 -31.80 14.76 30.14
C CYS A 388 -30.95 15.19 31.36
N GLY A 389 -31.20 16.41 31.88
CA GLY A 389 -30.43 17.00 32.99
C GLY A 389 -29.35 18.02 32.59
N SER A 390 -29.18 18.33 31.30
CA SER A 390 -28.33 19.42 30.80
C SER A 390 -29.16 20.48 30.08
N ALA A 391 -29.30 21.66 30.69
CA ALA A 391 -30.08 22.75 30.10
C ALA A 391 -29.57 23.12 28.70
N ASN A 392 -30.51 23.31 27.75
CA ASN A 392 -30.27 23.67 26.34
C ASN A 392 -29.67 22.57 25.43
N SER A 393 -29.75 21.30 25.82
CA SER A 393 -29.27 20.17 25.00
C SER A 393 -30.38 19.35 24.30
N GLY A 394 -31.49 19.98 23.92
CA GLY A 394 -32.67 19.31 23.35
C GLY A 394 -32.59 18.96 21.85
N ASN A 395 -33.62 18.30 21.33
CA ASN A 395 -33.90 18.12 19.90
C ASN A 395 -35.22 18.87 19.57
N PRO A 396 -35.19 20.20 19.37
CA PRO A 396 -36.38 21.05 19.42
C PRO A 396 -37.42 20.79 18.31
N GLN A 397 -37.02 20.22 17.17
CA GLN A 397 -37.93 19.87 16.06
C GLN A 397 -38.39 18.41 16.08
N LEU A 398 -37.97 17.62 17.07
CA LEU A 398 -38.33 16.21 17.15
C LEU A 398 -39.82 16.08 17.51
N THR A 399 -40.58 15.50 16.60
CA THR A 399 -42.04 15.34 16.71
C THR A 399 -42.52 13.91 16.50
N ASP A 400 -41.66 13.02 16.02
CA ASP A 400 -41.95 11.61 15.81
C ASP A 400 -41.00 10.70 16.61
N TYR A 401 -41.55 10.07 17.64
CA TYR A 401 -40.88 9.17 18.56
C TYR A 401 -41.29 7.70 18.34
N CYS A 402 -42.09 7.40 17.31
CA CYS A 402 -42.72 6.09 17.14
C CYS A 402 -41.72 4.94 16.98
N ALA A 403 -40.51 5.22 16.50
CA ALA A 403 -39.42 4.25 16.43
C ALA A 403 -39.03 3.65 17.80
N LEU A 404 -39.36 4.32 18.92
CA LEU A 404 -39.11 3.80 20.27
C LEU A 404 -40.13 2.76 20.73
N THR A 405 -41.29 2.60 20.06
CA THR A 405 -42.38 1.72 20.50
C THR A 405 -41.88 0.29 20.72
N GLY A 406 -41.27 -0.32 19.69
CA GLY A 406 -40.77 -1.70 19.79
C GLY A 406 -39.59 -1.88 20.75
N ILE A 407 -38.88 -0.80 21.09
CA ILE A 407 -37.85 -0.78 22.12
C ILE A 407 -38.51 -0.79 23.51
N ILE A 408 -39.48 0.10 23.74
CA ILE A 408 -40.21 0.20 25.02
C ILE A 408 -40.96 -1.09 25.33
N GLU A 409 -41.60 -1.73 24.35
CA GLU A 409 -42.23 -3.04 24.51
C GLU A 409 -41.24 -4.11 24.97
N ARG A 410 -40.02 -4.09 24.45
CA ARG A 410 -38.98 -5.10 24.72
C ARG A 410 -38.31 -4.91 26.06
N PHE A 411 -37.94 -3.68 26.41
CA PHE A 411 -37.23 -3.38 27.65
C PHE A 411 -38.19 -3.14 28.81
N THR A 412 -39.43 -2.73 28.55
CA THR A 412 -40.44 -2.25 29.51
C THR A 412 -40.10 -0.89 30.12
N ILE A 413 -41.13 -0.10 30.41
CA ILE A 413 -40.99 1.23 31.02
C ILE A 413 -40.22 1.20 32.35
N PRO A 414 -40.52 0.30 33.32
CA PRO A 414 -39.82 0.30 34.60
C PRO A 414 -38.31 0.07 34.48
N VAL A 415 -37.87 -0.77 33.53
CA VAL A 415 -36.45 -1.04 33.30
C VAL A 415 -35.77 0.18 32.68
N LEU A 416 -36.40 0.84 31.69
CA LEU A 416 -35.88 2.04 31.07
C LEU A 416 -35.73 3.17 32.10
N GLU A 417 -36.72 3.37 32.95
CA GLU A 417 -36.70 4.38 34.02
C GLU A 417 -35.65 4.07 35.08
N LEU A 418 -35.52 2.81 35.52
CA LEU A 418 -34.47 2.38 36.46
C LEU A 418 -33.06 2.54 35.88
N GLY A 419 -32.90 2.34 34.56
CA GLY A 419 -31.66 2.63 33.83
C GLY A 419 -31.35 4.13 33.72
N GLY A 420 -32.29 5.00 34.12
CA GLY A 420 -32.18 6.45 34.03
C GLY A 420 -32.33 6.94 32.58
N SER A 421 -33.13 6.24 31.77
CA SER A 421 -33.57 6.73 30.45
C SER A 421 -34.43 7.97 30.60
N CYS A 422 -34.44 8.81 29.57
CA CYS A 422 -35.11 10.11 29.61
C CYS A 422 -35.46 10.60 28.21
N ILE A 423 -36.60 11.28 28.13
CA ILE A 423 -37.04 12.04 26.97
C ILE A 423 -37.27 13.48 27.43
N ASP A 424 -36.37 14.36 27.01
CA ASP A 424 -36.40 15.78 27.34
C ASP A 424 -35.84 16.57 26.15
N SER A 425 -36.62 16.63 25.08
CA SER A 425 -36.14 17.19 23.81
C SER A 425 -36.22 18.71 23.73
N TYR A 426 -36.77 19.40 24.75
CA TYR A 426 -37.15 20.82 24.63
C TYR A 426 -37.94 21.14 23.34
N SER A 427 -38.68 20.15 22.84
CA SER A 427 -39.57 20.27 21.69
C SER A 427 -40.96 20.68 22.14
N SER A 428 -41.78 21.14 21.20
CA SER A 428 -43.22 21.37 21.45
C SER A 428 -43.98 20.07 21.75
N PHE A 429 -43.40 18.92 21.42
CA PHE A 429 -43.96 17.59 21.62
C PHE A 429 -42.96 16.67 22.32
N ASN A 430 -43.14 16.45 23.63
CA ASN A 430 -42.23 15.68 24.47
C ASN A 430 -43.02 14.56 25.19
N PRO A 431 -43.34 13.44 24.50
CA PRO A 431 -44.15 12.36 25.06
C PRO A 431 -43.40 11.58 26.14
N SER A 432 -44.12 11.02 27.10
CA SER A 432 -43.59 10.02 28.04
C SER A 432 -43.42 8.66 27.35
N PHE A 433 -42.70 7.73 27.99
CA PHE A 433 -42.63 6.35 27.50
C PHE A 433 -44.01 5.68 27.44
N GLN A 434 -44.92 6.05 28.35
CA GLN A 434 -46.30 5.55 28.34
C GLN A 434 -47.09 6.12 27.16
N ASP A 435 -46.95 7.43 26.87
CA ASP A 435 -47.62 8.04 25.71
C ASP A 435 -47.20 7.36 24.41
N ILE A 436 -45.90 7.05 24.25
CA ILE A 436 -45.38 6.35 23.08
C ILE A 436 -45.99 4.94 22.99
N LEU A 437 -46.02 4.19 24.08
CA LEU A 437 -46.58 2.83 24.13
C LEU A 437 -48.08 2.81 23.83
N ASP A 438 -48.81 3.85 24.21
CA ASP A 438 -50.23 4.04 23.93
C ASP A 438 -50.53 4.51 22.49
N GLY A 439 -49.49 4.68 21.67
CA GLY A 439 -49.59 5.11 20.27
C GLY A 439 -49.62 6.63 20.07
N ASN A 440 -49.51 7.42 21.14
CA ASN A 440 -49.37 8.88 21.09
C ASN A 440 -47.90 9.28 20.88
N CYS A 441 -47.26 8.69 19.87
CA CYS A 441 -45.82 8.82 19.63
C CYS A 441 -45.45 9.88 18.59
N LYS A 442 -46.43 10.55 17.96
CA LYS A 442 -46.22 11.55 16.91
C LYS A 442 -47.24 12.70 17.02
N ASN A 443 -46.80 13.93 16.71
CA ASN A 443 -47.65 15.14 16.62
C ASN A 443 -47.63 15.74 15.22
#